data_AF-A0A817MUC9-F1
#
_entry.id   AF-A0A817MUC9-F1
#
_cell.length_a   1.000
_cell.length_b   1.000
_cell.length_c   1.000
_cell.angle_alpha   90.00
_cell.angle_beta   90.00
_cell.angle_gamma   90.00
#
_symmetry.space_group_name_H-M   'P 1'
#
loop_
_entity.id
_entity.type
_entity.pdbx_description
1 polymer ?
#
loop_
_entity_poly.entity_id
_entity_poly.type
_entity_poly.pdbx_seq_one_letter_code
_entity_poly.pdbx_strand_id
1 'polypeptide(L)'
;TTTIKALKEAEVIRSIDYGDVARKKVDAIITKQKEVIAIVEYKSPKQFNTKSKKDSAIQQEIEVAKKLKTKLIIATDTQETLWINVATGESVQDAKGNDFKYLFDPKDINLQKIITEIIQSINEKNNKILPKQLIDPTNLAKQIWQDVWSVSGATPENCLYTFVELFIFKYLSDLNILKGDH
;
A
#
# COMPACT_ATOMS: atom_id res chain seq x y z
N THR A 1 -14.92 -14.78 -4.26
CA THR A 1 -14.16 -14.06 -5.28
C THR A 1 -15.09 -13.06 -5.94
N THR A 2 -14.64 -11.82 -6.11
CA THR A 2 -15.48 -10.69 -6.57
C THR A 2 -14.78 -10.00 -7.74
N THR A 3 -15.53 -9.49 -8.71
CA THR A 3 -14.93 -8.77 -9.85
C THR A 3 -14.47 -7.38 -9.47
N ILE A 4 -13.41 -6.87 -10.11
CA ILE A 4 -12.93 -5.49 -9.94
C ILE A 4 -14.05 -4.48 -10.23
N LYS A 5 -14.89 -4.73 -11.24
CA LYS A 5 -16.07 -3.92 -11.56
C LYS A 5 -17.03 -3.81 -10.38
N ALA A 6 -17.38 -4.92 -9.76
CA ALA A 6 -18.27 -4.93 -8.58
C ALA A 6 -17.65 -4.18 -7.38
N LEU A 7 -16.33 -4.29 -7.17
CA LEU A 7 -15.64 -3.54 -6.10
C LEU A 7 -15.66 -2.02 -6.37
N LYS A 8 -15.56 -1.62 -7.63
CA LYS A 8 -15.72 -0.22 -8.05
C LYS A 8 -17.15 0.27 -7.80
N GLU A 9 -18.15 -0.50 -8.22
CA GLU A 9 -19.57 -0.17 -8.06
C GLU A 9 -20.00 -0.09 -6.59
N ALA A 10 -19.40 -0.90 -5.72
CA ALA A 10 -19.58 -0.87 -4.27
C ALA A 10 -18.75 0.22 -3.56
N GLU A 11 -18.07 1.10 -4.31
CA GLU A 11 -17.19 2.17 -3.81
C GLU A 11 -16.03 1.73 -2.90
N VAL A 12 -15.64 0.46 -2.97
CA VAL A 12 -14.51 -0.08 -2.19
C VAL A 12 -13.17 0.40 -2.75
N ILE A 13 -13.09 0.57 -4.07
CA ILE A 13 -11.91 1.05 -4.80
C ILE A 13 -12.23 2.31 -5.62
N ARG A 14 -11.19 3.02 -6.09
CA ARG A 14 -11.35 4.26 -6.88
C ARG A 14 -12.27 4.06 -8.09
N SER A 15 -13.10 5.07 -8.38
CA SER A 15 -13.99 5.05 -9.55
C SER A 15 -13.25 5.50 -10.81
N ILE A 16 -12.30 4.68 -11.26
CA ILE A 16 -11.54 4.88 -12.52
C ILE A 16 -11.91 3.82 -13.55
N ASP A 17 -11.45 4.00 -14.78
CA ASP A 17 -11.53 2.94 -15.79
C ASP A 17 -10.42 1.90 -15.56
N TYR A 18 -10.84 0.65 -15.37
CA TYR A 18 -9.95 -0.49 -15.17
C TYR A 18 -9.75 -1.31 -16.45
N GLY A 19 -10.40 -0.93 -17.57
CA GLY A 19 -10.28 -1.61 -18.86
C GLY A 19 -10.57 -3.10 -18.78
N ASP A 20 -9.72 -3.90 -19.43
CA ASP A 20 -9.91 -5.36 -19.56
C ASP A 20 -9.89 -6.11 -18.21
N VAL A 21 -9.21 -5.57 -17.20
CA VAL A 21 -9.16 -6.21 -15.88
C VAL A 21 -10.44 -6.00 -15.07
N ALA A 22 -11.36 -5.12 -15.48
CA ALA A 22 -12.62 -4.88 -14.75
C ALA A 22 -13.44 -6.17 -14.55
N ARG A 23 -13.36 -7.12 -15.49
CA ARG A 23 -14.06 -8.41 -15.43
C ARG A 23 -13.28 -9.49 -14.67
N LYS A 24 -12.00 -9.27 -14.36
CA LYS A 24 -11.20 -10.21 -13.58
C LYS A 24 -11.75 -10.31 -12.17
N LYS A 25 -11.76 -11.53 -11.65
CA LYS A 25 -12.11 -11.84 -10.27
C LYS A 25 -10.83 -11.89 -9.46
N VAL A 26 -10.91 -11.33 -8.28
CA VAL A 26 -9.88 -11.42 -7.24
C VAL A 26 -10.51 -12.04 -6.00
N ASP A 27 -9.70 -12.73 -5.21
CA ASP A 27 -10.21 -13.37 -4.00
C ASP A 27 -10.44 -12.35 -2.88
N ALA A 28 -9.44 -11.49 -2.63
CA ALA A 28 -9.56 -10.36 -1.71
C ALA A 28 -8.66 -9.19 -2.12
N ILE A 29 -9.05 -7.99 -1.68
CA ILE A 29 -8.27 -6.76 -1.85
C ILE A 29 -8.13 -6.09 -0.48
N ILE A 30 -6.95 -5.56 -0.19
CA ILE A 30 -6.71 -4.69 0.95
C ILE A 30 -6.66 -3.26 0.46
N THR A 31 -7.51 -2.40 1.03
CA THR A 31 -7.65 -1.01 0.62
C THR A 31 -7.39 -0.03 1.76
N LYS A 32 -6.81 1.13 1.44
CA LYS A 32 -6.71 2.29 2.32
C LYS A 32 -7.29 3.50 1.58
N GLN A 33 -8.38 4.09 2.09
CA GLN A 33 -9.04 5.25 1.46
C GLN A 33 -9.31 5.05 -0.06
N LYS A 34 -9.95 3.93 -0.42
CA LYS A 34 -10.23 3.50 -1.81
C LYS A 34 -8.98 3.19 -2.67
N GLU A 35 -7.75 3.40 -2.17
CA GLU A 35 -6.52 2.95 -2.80
C GLU A 35 -6.26 1.47 -2.51
N VAL A 36 -5.88 0.71 -3.54
CA VAL A 36 -5.56 -0.71 -3.41
C VAL A 36 -4.10 -0.87 -2.98
N ILE A 37 -3.89 -1.25 -1.71
CA ILE A 37 -2.54 -1.39 -1.15
C ILE A 37 -1.97 -2.79 -1.34
N ALA A 38 -2.81 -3.82 -1.44
CA ALA A 38 -2.42 -5.17 -1.80
C ALA A 38 -3.58 -5.97 -2.41
N ILE A 39 -3.25 -6.94 -3.25
CA ILE A 39 -4.17 -7.99 -3.72
C ILE A 39 -3.85 -9.29 -2.97
N VAL A 40 -4.88 -10.00 -2.52
CA VAL A 40 -4.76 -11.28 -1.86
C VAL A 40 -5.38 -12.36 -2.74
N GLU A 41 -4.61 -13.39 -3.02
CA GLU A 41 -4.99 -14.49 -3.89
C GLU A 41 -4.83 -15.82 -3.16
N TYR A 42 -5.92 -16.58 -3.04
CA TYR A 42 -5.95 -17.88 -2.39
C TYR A 42 -5.72 -18.97 -3.43
N LYS A 43 -4.61 -19.70 -3.30
CA LYS A 43 -4.29 -20.83 -4.18
C LYS A 43 -4.55 -22.14 -3.47
N SER A 44 -5.00 -23.15 -4.21
CA SER A 44 -5.03 -24.51 -3.67
C SER A 44 -3.59 -25.05 -3.53
N PRO A 45 -3.30 -25.90 -2.53
CA PRO A 45 -1.95 -26.49 -2.38
C PRO A 45 -1.44 -27.20 -3.64
N LYS A 46 -2.34 -27.77 -4.46
CA LYS A 46 -2.01 -28.43 -5.74
C LYS A 46 -1.55 -27.46 -6.84
N GLN A 47 -2.00 -26.20 -6.77
CA GLN A 47 -1.63 -25.13 -7.69
C GLN A 47 -0.43 -24.32 -7.18
N PHE A 48 -0.07 -24.48 -5.90
CA PHE A 48 1.00 -23.76 -5.23
C PHE A 48 2.19 -24.64 -4.85
N ASN A 49 2.46 -25.70 -5.62
CA ASN A 49 3.43 -26.72 -5.24
C ASN A 49 4.79 -26.64 -5.95
N THR A 50 4.87 -26.01 -7.12
CA THR A 50 6.13 -25.90 -7.90
C THR A 50 6.43 -24.46 -8.23
N LYS A 51 7.73 -24.14 -8.36
CA LYS A 51 8.21 -22.79 -8.69
C LYS A 51 7.60 -22.27 -10.00
N SER A 52 7.61 -23.08 -11.06
CA SER A 52 7.02 -22.70 -12.36
C SER A 52 5.51 -22.38 -12.29
N LYS A 53 4.73 -23.12 -11.49
CA LYS A 53 3.30 -22.83 -11.31
C LYS A 53 3.08 -21.56 -10.50
N LYS A 54 3.90 -21.36 -9.47
CA LYS A 54 3.92 -20.12 -8.68
C LYS A 54 4.22 -18.95 -9.63
N ASP A 55 5.32 -18.99 -10.38
CA ASP A 55 5.74 -17.93 -11.30
C ASP A 55 4.68 -17.61 -12.36
N SER A 56 4.08 -18.62 -12.98
CA SER A 56 3.04 -18.41 -14.01
C SER A 56 1.77 -17.77 -13.43
N ALA A 57 1.35 -18.21 -12.24
CA ALA A 57 0.21 -17.60 -11.55
C ALA A 57 0.52 -16.15 -11.16
N ILE A 58 1.74 -15.87 -10.72
CA ILE A 58 2.19 -14.53 -10.33
C ILE A 58 2.18 -13.58 -11.53
N GLN A 59 2.68 -13.99 -12.68
CA GLN A 59 2.72 -13.14 -13.88
C GLN A 59 1.32 -12.66 -14.30
N GLN A 60 0.32 -13.54 -14.25
CA GLN A 60 -1.06 -13.15 -14.56
C GLN A 60 -1.60 -12.11 -13.55
N GLU A 61 -1.28 -12.27 -12.26
CA GLU A 61 -1.73 -11.34 -11.23
C GLU A 61 -1.00 -10.00 -11.27
N ILE A 62 0.26 -9.96 -11.74
CA ILE A 62 1.03 -8.72 -11.90
C ILE A 62 0.34 -7.75 -12.85
N GLU A 63 -0.24 -8.22 -13.96
CA GLU A 63 -0.97 -7.35 -14.89
C GLU A 63 -2.18 -6.67 -14.22
N VAL A 64 -2.93 -7.44 -13.45
CA VAL A 64 -4.08 -6.97 -12.68
C VAL A 64 -3.63 -5.97 -11.61
N ALA A 65 -2.55 -6.30 -10.89
CA ALA A 65 -1.96 -5.44 -9.86
C ALA A 65 -1.48 -4.09 -10.40
N LYS A 66 -0.82 -4.09 -11.57
CA LYS A 66 -0.37 -2.86 -12.24
C LYS A 66 -1.55 -1.95 -12.60
N LYS A 67 -2.66 -2.52 -13.10
CA LYS A 67 -3.89 -1.76 -13.42
C LYS A 67 -4.59 -1.22 -12.17
N LEU A 68 -4.54 -1.96 -11.07
CA LEU A 68 -5.02 -1.51 -9.75
C LEU A 68 -4.06 -0.53 -9.06
N LYS A 69 -2.89 -0.24 -9.66
CA LYS A 69 -1.83 0.63 -9.13
C LYS A 69 -1.33 0.19 -7.75
N THR A 70 -1.31 -1.12 -7.50
CA THR A 70 -0.83 -1.68 -6.24
C THR A 70 0.62 -2.12 -6.33
N LYS A 71 1.33 -2.10 -5.19
CA LYS A 71 2.75 -2.50 -5.12
C LYS A 71 2.96 -3.94 -4.69
N LEU A 72 1.94 -4.58 -4.11
CA LEU A 72 2.09 -5.83 -3.38
C LEU A 72 1.02 -6.85 -3.77
N ILE A 73 1.44 -8.08 -4.04
CA ILE A 73 0.57 -9.25 -4.15
C ILE A 73 0.89 -10.20 -2.98
N ILE A 74 -0.15 -10.77 -2.38
CA ILE A 74 -0.09 -11.75 -1.30
C ILE A 74 -0.73 -13.03 -1.83
N ALA A 75 0.08 -14.04 -2.15
CA ALA A 75 -0.39 -15.33 -2.61
C ALA A 75 -0.28 -16.34 -1.47
N THR A 76 -1.39 -16.99 -1.09
CA THR A 76 -1.40 -17.91 0.05
C THR A 76 -2.25 -19.15 -0.20
N ASP A 77 -1.85 -20.29 0.37
CA ASP A 77 -2.66 -21.50 0.45
C ASP A 77 -3.13 -21.81 1.87
N THR A 78 -3.08 -20.83 2.77
CA THR A 78 -3.32 -20.90 4.23
C THR A 78 -2.22 -21.58 5.06
N GLN A 79 -1.24 -22.25 4.43
CA GLN A 79 -0.09 -22.86 5.12
C GLN A 79 1.20 -22.11 4.82
N GLU A 80 1.36 -21.69 3.57
CA GLU A 80 2.44 -20.85 3.06
C GLU A 80 1.87 -19.53 2.54
N THR A 81 2.67 -18.48 2.61
CA THR A 81 2.35 -17.17 2.01
C THR A 81 3.59 -16.64 1.30
N LEU A 82 3.41 -16.22 0.06
CA LEU A 82 4.38 -15.48 -0.72
C LEU A 82 3.95 -14.03 -0.84
N TRP A 83 4.89 -13.15 -0.55
CA TRP A 83 4.75 -11.71 -0.65
C TRP A 83 5.54 -11.28 -1.87
N ILE A 84 4.91 -10.59 -2.81
CA ILE A 84 5.51 -10.35 -4.14
C ILE A 84 5.49 -8.87 -4.44
N ASN A 85 6.65 -8.35 -4.81
CA ASN A 85 6.79 -6.99 -5.33
C ASN A 85 6.26 -6.93 -6.76
N VAL A 86 5.20 -6.16 -6.98
CA VAL A 86 4.55 -6.03 -8.32
C VAL A 86 5.48 -5.39 -9.35
N ALA A 87 6.41 -4.54 -8.90
CA ALA A 87 7.30 -3.80 -9.79
C ALA A 87 8.33 -4.73 -10.47
N THR A 88 8.88 -5.68 -9.71
CA THR A 88 9.92 -6.62 -10.17
C THR A 88 9.34 -8.00 -10.51
N GLY A 89 8.19 -8.35 -9.94
CA GLY A 89 7.62 -9.70 -9.98
C GLY A 89 8.31 -10.71 -9.07
N GLU A 90 9.21 -10.26 -8.21
CA GLU A 90 10.00 -11.11 -7.32
C GLU A 90 9.46 -11.11 -5.89
N SER A 91 9.84 -12.14 -5.12
CA SER A 91 9.48 -12.25 -3.70
C SER A 91 10.09 -11.11 -2.88
N VAL A 92 9.32 -10.59 -1.93
CA VAL A 92 9.79 -9.66 -0.91
C VAL A 92 10.81 -10.36 -0.01
N GLN A 93 11.88 -9.64 0.32
CA GLN A 93 12.97 -10.14 1.17
C GLN A 93 12.95 -9.46 2.54
N ASP A 94 13.37 -10.18 3.57
CA ASP A 94 13.58 -9.65 4.91
C ASP A 94 14.80 -8.70 4.99
N ALA A 95 15.01 -8.07 6.15
CA ALA A 95 16.15 -7.17 6.36
C ALA A 95 17.54 -7.84 6.23
N LYS A 96 17.61 -9.18 6.19
CA LYS A 96 18.84 -9.96 5.98
C LYS A 96 19.02 -10.38 4.51
N GLY A 97 18.01 -10.21 3.66
CA GLY A 97 18.01 -10.60 2.26
C GLY A 97 17.47 -12.01 2.00
N ASN A 98 16.88 -12.68 3.01
CA ASN A 98 16.19 -13.96 2.82
C ASN A 98 14.76 -13.72 2.39
N ASP A 99 14.09 -14.74 1.84
CA ASP A 99 12.65 -14.67 1.55
C ASP A 99 11.86 -14.28 2.81
N PHE A 100 10.99 -13.28 2.68
CA PHE A 100 10.15 -12.82 3.77
C PHE A 100 9.08 -13.87 4.09
N LYS A 101 9.19 -14.49 5.27
CA LYS A 101 8.26 -15.52 5.74
C LYS A 101 7.33 -14.93 6.79
N TYR A 102 6.11 -14.64 6.35
CA TYR A 102 5.02 -14.22 7.23
C TYR A 102 3.72 -14.82 6.74
N LEU A 103 3.01 -15.55 7.61
CA LEU A 103 1.74 -16.16 7.24
C LEU A 103 0.65 -15.10 7.19
N PHE A 104 -0.09 -15.03 6.08
CA PHE A 104 -1.20 -14.11 5.96
C PHE A 104 -2.40 -14.58 6.79
N ASP A 105 -2.76 -13.80 7.80
CA ASP A 105 -4.01 -13.95 8.55
C ASP A 105 -4.73 -12.59 8.59
N PRO A 106 -5.94 -12.46 8.02
CA PRO A 106 -6.69 -11.21 8.03
C PRO A 106 -7.09 -10.73 9.43
N LYS A 107 -7.02 -11.59 10.45
CA LYS A 107 -7.32 -11.25 11.85
C LYS A 107 -6.10 -10.80 12.64
N ASP A 108 -4.91 -10.85 12.04
CA ASP A 108 -3.68 -10.48 12.71
C ASP A 108 -3.55 -8.96 12.87
N ILE A 109 -3.41 -8.53 14.13
CA ILE A 109 -3.26 -7.12 14.51
C ILE A 109 -1.99 -6.47 13.93
N ASN A 110 -0.96 -7.25 13.60
CA ASN A 110 0.30 -6.73 13.06
C ASN A 110 0.30 -6.63 11.54
N LEU A 111 -0.70 -7.20 10.86
CA LEU A 111 -0.76 -7.28 9.40
C LEU A 111 -0.65 -5.90 8.73
N GLN A 112 -1.37 -4.91 9.25
CA GLN A 112 -1.35 -3.55 8.71
C GLN A 112 0.05 -2.92 8.78
N LYS A 113 0.76 -3.13 9.90
CA LYS A 113 2.11 -2.63 10.12
C LYS A 113 3.08 -3.26 9.12
N ILE A 114 2.99 -4.57 8.93
CA ILE A 114 3.85 -5.32 8.02
C ILE A 114 3.63 -4.90 6.57
N ILE A 115 2.38 -4.83 6.12
CA ILE A 115 2.04 -4.35 4.78
C ILE A 115 2.62 -2.94 4.55
N THR A 116 2.49 -2.07 5.54
CA THR A 116 3.03 -0.70 5.46
C THR A 116 4.55 -0.70 5.32
N GLU A 117 5.26 -1.49 6.14
CA GLU A 117 6.72 -1.61 6.10
C GLU A 117 7.20 -2.15 4.75
N ILE A 118 6.50 -3.15 4.19
CA ILE A 118 6.79 -3.69 2.86
C ILE A 118 6.59 -2.62 1.78
N ILE A 119 5.41 -2.00 1.70
CA ILE A 119 5.03 -1.04 0.65
C ILE A 119 5.93 0.21 0.64
N GLN A 120 6.43 0.61 1.80
CA GLN A 120 7.37 1.73 1.93
C GLN A 120 8.80 1.34 1.50
N SER A 121 9.16 0.07 1.59
CA SER A 121 10.50 -0.41 1.28
C SER A 121 10.66 -0.82 -0.19
N ILE A 122 9.67 -1.53 -0.74
CA ILE A 122 9.78 -2.13 -2.07
C ILE A 122 9.58 -1.11 -3.19
N ASN A 123 10.32 -1.30 -4.28
CA ASN A 123 10.21 -0.51 -5.51
C ASN A 123 10.81 -1.29 -6.71
N GLU A 124 10.92 -0.65 -7.87
CA GLU A 124 11.47 -1.26 -9.10
C GLU A 124 12.91 -1.78 -8.97
N LYS A 125 13.67 -1.30 -7.98
CA LYS A 125 15.09 -1.65 -7.76
C LYS A 125 15.34 -2.34 -6.42
N ASN A 126 14.32 -2.49 -5.58
CA ASN A 126 14.47 -3.03 -4.23
C ASN A 126 13.30 -3.94 -3.87
N ASN A 127 13.61 -5.20 -3.55
CA ASN A 127 12.64 -6.16 -3.00
C ASN A 127 12.75 -6.33 -1.49
N LYS A 128 13.74 -5.68 -0.86
CA LYS A 128 14.12 -5.89 0.53
C LYS A 128 13.37 -4.94 1.46
N ILE A 129 12.82 -5.47 2.56
CA ILE A 129 12.29 -4.65 3.65
C ILE A 129 13.44 -3.89 4.28
N LEU A 130 13.34 -2.55 4.22
CA LEU A 130 14.34 -1.65 4.76
C LEU A 130 14.09 -1.44 6.25
N PRO A 131 15.15 -1.25 7.06
CA PRO A 131 14.98 -0.83 8.45
C PRO A 131 14.25 0.52 8.49
N LYS A 132 13.44 0.74 9.52
CA LYS A 132 12.77 2.02 9.73
C LYS A 132 13.80 3.14 9.75
N GLN A 133 13.76 3.99 8.74
CA GLN A 133 14.44 5.26 8.81
C GLN A 133 13.62 6.18 9.70
N LEU A 134 14.22 6.63 10.80
CA LEU A 134 13.75 7.82 11.49
C LEU A 134 13.99 9.00 10.55
N ILE A 135 12.97 9.35 9.77
CA ILE A 135 13.02 10.54 8.92
C ILE A 135 12.87 11.74 9.85
N ASP A 136 13.93 12.54 9.95
CA ASP A 136 13.87 13.85 10.62
C ASP A 136 13.01 14.80 9.77
N PRO A 137 11.83 15.23 10.25
CA PRO A 137 10.94 16.10 9.48
C PRO A 137 11.42 17.55 9.43
N THR A 138 12.52 17.91 10.11
CA THR A 138 12.98 19.30 10.28
C THR A 138 13.10 20.05 8.95
N ASN A 139 13.66 19.42 7.90
CA ASN A 139 13.83 20.09 6.61
C ASN A 139 12.49 20.38 5.92
N LEU A 140 11.55 19.44 5.98
CA LEU A 140 10.21 19.63 5.43
C LEU A 140 9.46 20.71 6.22
N ALA A 141 9.55 20.71 7.55
CA ALA A 141 8.95 21.72 8.40
C ALA A 141 9.49 23.13 8.08
N LYS A 142 10.82 23.26 7.89
CA LYS A 142 11.45 24.52 7.47
C LYS A 142 10.96 24.99 6.11
N GLN A 143 10.85 24.09 5.14
CA GLN A 143 10.37 24.43 3.80
C GLN A 143 8.92 24.91 3.83
N ILE A 144 8.02 24.18 4.51
CA ILE A 144 6.61 24.58 4.64
C ILE A 144 6.50 25.95 5.34
N TRP A 145 7.31 26.20 6.38
CA TRP A 145 7.35 27.51 7.04
C TRP A 145 7.81 28.62 6.09
N GLN A 146 8.87 28.39 5.30
CA GLN A 146 9.35 29.33 4.29
C GLN A 146 8.29 29.61 3.21
N ASP A 147 7.58 28.58 2.76
CA ASP A 147 6.53 28.70 1.76
C ASP A 147 5.36 29.54 2.29
N VAL A 148 4.85 29.24 3.50
CA VAL A 148 3.78 30.01 4.16
C VAL A 148 4.19 31.47 4.37
N TRP A 149 5.43 31.72 4.78
CA TRP A 149 5.98 33.07 4.91
C TRP A 149 6.00 33.83 3.58
N SER A 150 6.52 33.18 2.53
CA SER A 150 6.70 33.79 1.21
C SER A 150 5.37 34.15 0.52
N VAL A 151 4.31 33.38 0.77
CA VAL A 151 3.00 33.53 0.12
C VAL A 151 2.08 34.48 0.87
N SER A 152 2.14 34.51 2.21
CA SER A 152 1.19 35.28 3.02
C SER A 152 1.56 36.76 3.20
N GLY A 153 2.85 37.10 3.15
CA GLY A 153 3.34 38.44 3.52
C GLY A 153 2.95 38.86 4.94
N ALA A 154 2.50 37.91 5.77
CA ALA A 154 1.99 38.15 7.11
C ALA A 154 3.11 38.25 8.13
N THR A 155 2.83 38.67 9.37
CA THR A 155 3.83 38.70 10.44
C THR A 155 4.25 37.28 10.84
N PRO A 156 5.46 37.09 11.43
CA PRO A 156 6.00 35.76 11.72
C PRO A 156 5.07 34.92 12.62
N GLU A 157 4.37 35.59 13.53
CA GLU A 157 3.41 34.98 14.45
C GLU A 157 2.22 34.37 13.69
N ASN A 158 1.65 35.09 12.71
CA ASN A 158 0.52 34.61 11.92
C ASN A 158 0.92 33.43 11.03
N CYS A 159 2.14 33.44 10.48
CA CYS A 159 2.68 32.32 9.73
C CYS A 159 2.88 31.09 10.61
N LEU A 160 3.33 31.28 11.86
CA LEU A 160 3.48 30.20 12.83
C LEU A 160 2.12 29.59 13.20
N TYR A 161 1.08 30.41 13.43
CA TYR A 161 -0.27 29.90 13.69
C TYR A 161 -0.79 29.04 12.53
N THR A 162 -0.63 29.52 11.29
CA THR A 162 -1.02 28.78 10.08
C THR A 162 -0.26 27.46 9.95
N PHE A 163 1.05 27.47 10.22
CA PHE A 163 1.88 26.26 10.20
C PHE A 163 1.43 25.24 11.25
N VAL A 164 1.22 25.68 12.50
CA VAL A 164 0.77 24.82 13.60
C VAL A 164 -0.63 24.26 13.31
N GLU A 165 -1.53 25.08 12.77
CA GLU A 165 -2.88 24.69 12.40
C GLU A 165 -2.87 23.59 11.33
N LEU A 166 -2.08 23.75 10.24
CA LEU A 166 -1.90 22.70 9.23
C LEU A 166 -1.37 21.40 9.83
N PHE A 167 -0.43 21.49 10.77
CA PHE A 167 0.18 20.33 11.41
C PHE A 167 -0.83 19.60 12.31
N ILE A 168 -1.61 20.33 13.09
CA ILE A 168 -2.69 19.79 13.94
C ILE A 168 -3.79 19.18 13.07
N PHE A 169 -4.21 19.86 11.99
CA PHE A 169 -5.20 19.31 11.06
C PHE A 169 -4.74 18.00 10.44
N LYS A 170 -3.48 17.94 9.98
CA LYS A 170 -2.92 16.71 9.44
C LYS A 170 -2.89 15.60 10.49
N TYR A 171 -2.44 15.91 11.71
CA TYR A 171 -2.38 14.96 12.82
C TYR A 171 -3.76 14.39 13.18
N LEU A 172 -4.76 15.25 13.35
CA LEU A 172 -6.13 14.84 13.68
C LEU A 172 -6.81 14.09 12.52
N SER A 173 -6.49 14.45 11.27
CA SER A 173 -6.94 13.73 10.07
C SER A 173 -6.34 12.32 10.00
N ASP A 174 -5.04 12.16 10.30
CA ASP A 174 -4.38 10.86 10.33
C ASP A 174 -4.93 9.93 11.43
N LEU A 175 -5.37 10.52 12.55
CA LEU A 175 -6.10 9.80 13.61
C LEU A 175 -7.58 9.51 13.26
N ASN A 176 -8.05 9.97 12.09
CA ASN A 176 -9.43 9.84 11.64
C ASN A 176 -10.46 10.48 12.59
N ILE A 177 -10.03 11.48 13.36
CA ILE A 177 -10.88 12.29 14.27
C ILE A 177 -11.65 13.31 13.46
N LEU A 178 -10.98 13.96 12.52
CA LEU A 178 -11.61 14.87 11.57
C LEU A 178 -12.22 14.05 10.43
N LYS A 179 -13.53 13.84 10.51
CA LYS A 179 -14.34 13.38 9.38
C LYS A 179 -14.77 14.65 8.65
N GLY A 180 -14.37 14.83 7.39
CA GLY A 180 -14.79 16.01 6.62
C GLY A 180 -16.31 16.12 6.64
N ASP A 181 -16.82 17.31 6.92
CA ASP A 181 -18.25 17.58 6.78
C ASP A 181 -18.65 17.31 5.32
N HIS A 182 -19.67 16.46 5.15
CA HIS A 182 -20.26 16.13 3.86
C HIS A 182 -21.01 17.32 3.25
#